data_AF-A0AAE1TGZ7-F1
#
_entry.id   AF-A0AAE1TGZ7-F1
#
_cell.length_a   1.000
_cell.length_b   1.000
_cell.length_c   1.000
_cell.angle_alpha   90.00
_cell.angle_beta   90.00
_cell.angle_gamma   90.00
#
_symmetry.space_group_name_H-M   'P 1'
#
loop_
_entity.id
_entity.type
_entity.pdbx_description
1 polymer ?
#
loop_
_entity_poly.entity_id
_entity_poly.type
_entity_poly.pdbx_seq_one_letter_code
_entity_poly.pdbx_strand_id
1 'polypeptide(L)'
;MIGEDKLIHFSGVAMGQACTIVLRGDSHHVLDEAERSLHDALRVLSQTVNDSRVLLGGGWPEMVMAKEVDELARRTPGKKSLAIEAFSRALLAIPTIIQELLRPTTYSNAENLKLHLLHAL
;
A
#
# COMPACT_ATOMS: atom_id res chain seq x y z
N MET A 1 -29.36 14.24 -19.95
CA MET A 1 -28.85 13.14 -20.79
C MET A 1 -27.40 12.92 -20.42
N ILE A 2 -26.99 11.66 -20.28
CA ILE A 2 -25.59 11.29 -20.10
C ILE A 2 -25.25 10.44 -21.31
N GLY A 3 -24.34 10.92 -22.16
CA GLY A 3 -24.21 10.38 -23.52
C GLY A 3 -25.52 10.60 -24.29
N GLU A 4 -26.02 9.53 -24.90
CA GLU A 4 -27.28 9.52 -25.65
C GLU A 4 -28.49 9.09 -24.80
N ASP A 5 -28.25 8.57 -23.58
CA ASP A 5 -29.29 8.01 -22.73
C ASP A 5 -30.02 9.07 -21.89
N LYS A 6 -31.34 8.88 -21.78
CA LYS A 6 -32.18 9.63 -20.84
C LYS A 6 -32.23 8.90 -19.51
N LEU A 7 -31.76 9.58 -18.48
CA LEU A 7 -31.74 9.09 -17.09
C LEU A 7 -32.63 10.00 -16.22
N ILE A 8 -33.25 9.42 -15.20
CA ILE A 8 -34.02 10.15 -14.18
C ILE A 8 -33.09 10.39 -13.00
N HIS A 9 -32.91 11.66 -12.62
CA HIS A 9 -32.07 12.03 -11.49
C HIS A 9 -32.95 12.28 -10.27
N PHE A 10 -32.71 11.49 -9.21
CA PHE A 10 -33.30 11.71 -7.90
C PHE A 10 -32.31 12.48 -7.02
N SER A 11 -32.75 13.58 -6.42
CA SER A 11 -31.95 14.38 -5.49
C SER A 11 -32.75 14.74 -4.24
N GLY A 12 -32.08 15.21 -3.19
CA GLY A 12 -32.74 15.63 -1.95
C GLY A 12 -33.04 14.49 -0.97
N VAL A 13 -32.13 13.54 -0.81
CA VAL A 13 -32.25 12.49 0.22
C VAL A 13 -32.13 13.12 1.60
N ALA A 14 -33.20 13.07 2.40
CA ALA A 14 -33.31 13.79 3.68
C ALA A 14 -32.19 13.48 4.68
N MET A 15 -31.68 12.24 4.70
CA MET A 15 -30.58 11.83 5.59
C MET A 15 -29.18 12.02 4.98
N GLY A 16 -29.06 12.28 3.68
CA GLY A 16 -27.77 12.45 3.01
C GLY A 16 -26.84 11.22 3.03
N GLN A 17 -27.34 10.03 3.39
CA GLN A 17 -26.54 8.80 3.56
C GLN A 17 -26.34 8.00 2.27
N ALA A 18 -26.89 8.47 1.15
CA ALA A 18 -26.74 7.83 -0.15
C ALA A 18 -26.33 8.88 -1.18
N CYS A 19 -25.37 8.51 -2.03
CA CYS A 19 -24.92 9.32 -3.16
C CYS A 19 -24.76 8.44 -4.39
N THR A 20 -24.77 9.08 -5.57
CA THR A 20 -24.52 8.42 -6.85
C THR A 20 -23.40 9.18 -7.54
N ILE A 21 -22.35 8.46 -7.92
CA ILE A 21 -21.21 9.01 -8.65
C ILE A 21 -21.33 8.56 -10.10
N VAL A 22 -21.35 9.50 -11.04
CA VAL A 22 -21.43 9.22 -12.47
C VAL A 22 -20.04 9.30 -13.08
N LEU A 23 -19.50 8.16 -13.51
CA LEU A 23 -18.25 8.08 -14.26
C LEU A 23 -18.52 8.25 -15.76
N ARG A 24 -17.69 9.06 -16.42
CA ARG A 24 -17.75 9.29 -17.88
C ARG A 24 -16.34 9.13 -18.44
N GLY A 25 -16.20 8.39 -19.53
CA GLY A 25 -14.92 8.03 -20.11
C GLY A 25 -15.05 7.69 -21.58
N ASP A 26 -13.91 7.67 -22.26
CA ASP A 26 -13.80 7.48 -23.71
C ASP A 26 -14.00 6.00 -24.13
N SER A 27 -13.68 5.06 -23.24
CA SER A 27 -13.90 3.63 -23.47
C SER A 27 -14.36 2.92 -22.20
N HIS A 28 -15.04 1.79 -22.36
CA HIS A 28 -15.44 0.92 -21.25
C HIS A 28 -14.25 0.50 -20.39
N HIS A 29 -13.11 0.19 -21.00
CA HIS A 29 -11.91 -0.21 -20.24
C HIS A 29 -11.43 0.88 -19.27
N VAL A 30 -11.44 2.15 -19.71
CA VAL A 30 -11.08 3.29 -18.85
C VAL A 30 -12.09 3.49 -17.74
N LEU A 31 -13.38 3.32 -18.03
CA LEU A 31 -14.45 3.39 -17.03
C LEU A 31 -14.31 2.30 -15.96
N ASP A 32 -14.04 1.05 -16.38
CA ASP A 32 -13.85 -0.06 -15.47
C ASP A 32 -12.64 0.16 -14.54
N GLU A 33 -11.56 0.75 -15.05
CA GLU A 33 -10.38 1.07 -14.24
C GLU A 33 -10.64 2.25 -13.29
N ALA A 34 -11.38 3.26 -13.75
CA ALA A 34 -11.79 4.37 -12.91
C ALA A 34 -12.73 3.91 -11.77
N GLU A 35 -13.65 2.99 -12.04
CA GLU A 35 -14.51 2.38 -11.02
C GLU A 35 -13.69 1.65 -9.97
N ARG A 36 -12.75 0.78 -10.39
CA ARG A 36 -11.83 0.06 -9.48
C ARG A 36 -11.04 1.03 -8.61
N SER A 37 -10.42 2.03 -9.23
CA SER A 37 -9.61 3.04 -8.53
C SER A 37 -10.44 3.85 -7.52
N LEU A 38 -11.66 4.25 -7.90
CA LEU A 38 -12.55 5.00 -7.02
C LEU A 38 -12.98 4.15 -5.82
N HIS A 39 -13.33 2.89 -6.08
CA HIS A 39 -13.74 1.96 -5.05
C HIS A 39 -12.61 1.70 -4.04
N ASP A 40 -11.37 1.53 -4.49
CA ASP A 40 -10.21 1.35 -3.60
C ASP A 40 -9.93 2.61 -2.78
N ALA A 41 -10.01 3.80 -3.39
CA ALA A 41 -9.86 5.07 -2.68
C ALA A 41 -10.94 5.26 -1.60
N LEU A 42 -12.21 4.95 -1.90
CA LEU A 42 -13.31 5.03 -0.94
C LEU A 42 -13.15 4.04 0.22
N ARG A 43 -12.62 2.84 -0.04
CA ARG A 43 -12.31 1.86 1.02
C ARG A 43 -11.24 2.37 1.97
N VAL A 44 -10.16 2.94 1.43
CA VAL A 44 -9.10 3.55 2.26
C VAL A 44 -9.68 4.71 3.08
N LEU A 45 -10.43 5.61 2.46
CA LEU A 45 -11.05 6.74 3.16
C LEU A 45 -12.01 6.30 4.27
N SER A 46 -12.83 5.27 4.01
CA SER A 46 -13.74 4.73 5.02
C SER A 46 -12.99 4.15 6.23
N GLN A 47 -11.86 3.48 6.01
CA GLN A 47 -11.00 2.99 7.09
C GLN A 47 -10.34 4.14 7.84
N THR A 48 -9.79 5.13 7.13
CA THR A 48 -9.10 6.29 7.72
C THR A 48 -10.04 7.18 8.54
N VAL A 49 -11.32 7.29 8.16
CA VAL A 49 -12.33 8.01 8.96
C VAL A 49 -12.61 7.30 10.29
N ASN A 50 -12.52 5.97 10.33
CA ASN A 50 -12.69 5.20 11.56
C ASN A 50 -11.42 5.20 12.44
N ASP A 51 -10.23 5.14 11.83
CA ASP A 51 -8.93 5.23 12.52
C ASP A 51 -7.96 6.09 11.70
N SER A 52 -7.57 7.23 12.26
CA SER A 52 -6.72 8.22 11.58
C SER A 52 -5.22 7.96 11.70
N ARG A 53 -4.82 6.90 12.42
CA ARG A 53 -3.39 6.55 12.56
C ARG A 53 -2.87 5.99 11.25
N VAL A 54 -1.73 6.51 10.80
CA VAL A 54 -1.06 6.10 9.56
C VAL A 54 0.40 5.77 9.83
N LEU A 55 0.94 4.85 9.03
CA LEU A 55 2.37 4.51 9.02
C LEU A 55 2.97 4.91 7.66
N LEU A 56 4.29 5.08 7.64
CA LEU A 56 5.01 5.28 6.39
C LEU A 56 4.90 4.01 5.52
N GLY A 57 4.73 4.19 4.21
CA GLY A 57 4.68 3.09 3.25
C GLY A 57 6.06 2.60 2.82
N GLY A 58 6.14 1.94 1.67
CA GLY A 58 7.41 1.58 1.03
C GLY A 58 8.25 0.54 1.77
N GLY A 59 7.66 -0.23 2.68
CA GLY A 59 8.38 -1.25 3.46
C GLY A 59 8.97 -0.75 4.78
N TRP A 60 8.73 0.51 5.17
CA TRP A 60 9.20 1.07 6.45
C TRP A 60 8.78 0.23 7.68
N PRO A 61 7.49 -0.15 7.87
CA PRO A 61 7.09 -0.86 9.08
C PRO A 61 7.70 -2.25 9.12
N GLU A 62 7.85 -2.91 7.98
CA GLU A 62 8.53 -4.20 7.85
C GLU A 62 10.01 -4.11 8.25
N MET A 63 10.72 -3.05 7.84
CA MET A 63 12.12 -2.84 8.21
C MET A 63 12.29 -2.61 9.72
N VAL A 64 11.43 -1.78 10.32
CA VAL A 64 11.46 -1.53 11.76
C VAL A 64 11.15 -2.81 12.53
N MET A 65 10.10 -3.54 12.15
CA MET A 65 9.76 -4.82 12.78
C MET A 65 10.89 -5.84 12.63
N ALA A 66 11.51 -5.94 11.45
CA ALA A 66 12.62 -6.86 11.21
C ALA A 66 13.80 -6.61 12.15
N LYS A 67 14.15 -5.32 12.37
CA LYS A 67 15.22 -4.94 13.30
C LYS A 67 14.91 -5.37 14.73
N GLU A 68 13.72 -5.06 15.23
CA GLU A 68 13.32 -5.40 16.60
C GLU A 68 13.24 -6.91 16.82
N VAL A 69 12.71 -7.66 15.84
CA VAL A 69 12.63 -9.12 15.87
C VAL A 69 14.02 -9.76 15.83
N ASP A 70 14.95 -9.21 15.06
CA ASP A 70 16.35 -9.67 15.00
C ASP A 70 17.08 -9.46 16.35
N GLU A 71 16.85 -8.31 17.00
CA GLU A 71 17.35 -8.07 18.35
C GLU A 71 16.79 -9.06 19.38
N LEU A 72 15.50 -9.40 19.27
CA LEU A 72 14.89 -10.43 20.11
C LEU A 72 15.48 -11.82 19.84
N ALA A 73 15.76 -12.16 18.58
CA ALA A 73 16.41 -13.42 18.22
C ALA A 73 17.77 -13.58 18.91
N ARG A 74 18.60 -12.51 18.90
CA ARG A 74 19.91 -12.49 19.57
C ARG A 74 19.83 -12.71 21.07
N ARG A 75 18.76 -12.26 21.73
CA ARG A 75 18.55 -12.41 23.18
C ARG A 75 17.87 -13.72 23.55
N THR A 76 17.33 -14.45 22.57
CA THR A 76 16.59 -15.70 22.81
C THR A 76 17.55 -16.89 22.81
N PRO A 77 17.60 -17.71 23.88
CA PRO A 77 18.46 -18.87 23.92
C PRO A 77 17.86 -20.08 23.17
N GLY A 78 18.75 -20.92 22.64
CA GLY A 78 18.40 -22.21 22.04
C GLY A 78 17.79 -22.09 20.64
N LYS A 79 17.21 -23.19 20.15
CA LYS A 79 16.77 -23.34 18.75
C LYS A 79 15.64 -22.37 18.33
N LYS A 80 14.95 -21.76 19.30
CA LYS A 80 13.90 -20.78 19.02
C LYS A 80 14.46 -19.51 18.37
N SER A 81 15.71 -19.14 18.67
CA SER A 81 16.35 -17.96 18.04
C SER A 81 16.38 -18.07 16.53
N LEU A 82 16.69 -19.25 15.99
CA LEU A 82 16.75 -19.50 14.55
C LEU A 82 15.41 -19.27 13.85
N ALA A 83 14.30 -19.61 14.52
CA ALA A 83 12.96 -19.38 13.99
C ALA A 83 12.60 -17.89 14.00
N ILE A 84 12.96 -17.16 15.06
CA ILE A 84 12.73 -15.71 15.19
C ILE A 84 13.57 -14.96 14.15
N GLU A 85 14.83 -15.36 13.99
CA GLU A 85 15.75 -14.80 12.98
C GLU A 85 15.24 -15.04 11.55
N ALA A 86 14.71 -16.23 11.27
CA ALA A 86 14.08 -16.53 9.98
C ALA A 86 12.85 -15.64 9.72
N PHE A 87 12.05 -15.36 10.76
CA PHE A 87 10.91 -14.45 10.65
C PHE A 87 11.36 -13.00 10.39
N SER A 88 12.40 -12.52 11.07
CA SER A 88 13.00 -11.20 10.79
C SER A 88 13.42 -11.08 9.32
N ARG A 89 14.10 -12.09 8.78
CA ARG A 89 14.45 -12.11 7.35
C ARG A 89 13.24 -12.13 6.42
N ALA A 90 12.17 -12.84 6.80
CA ALA A 90 10.95 -12.88 6.01
C ALA A 90 10.27 -11.51 5.93
N LEU A 91 10.28 -10.73 7.01
CA LEU A 91 9.78 -9.35 7.01
C LEU A 91 10.52 -8.47 5.99
N LEU A 92 11.83 -8.67 5.83
CA LEU A 92 12.62 -7.94 4.85
C LEU A 92 12.31 -8.30 3.38
N ALA A 93 11.53 -9.36 3.11
CA ALA A 93 11.22 -9.76 1.73
C ALA A 93 10.45 -8.66 0.97
N ILE A 94 9.46 -8.04 1.61
CA ILE A 94 8.63 -6.98 1.02
C ILE A 94 9.47 -5.77 0.58
N PRO A 95 10.22 -5.10 1.48
CA PRO A 95 11.07 -3.95 1.08
C PRO A 95 12.14 -4.34 0.05
N THR A 96 12.69 -5.56 0.15
CA THR A 96 13.69 -6.05 -0.82
C THR A 96 13.09 -6.17 -2.23
N ILE A 97 11.89 -6.73 -2.36
CA ILE A 97 11.21 -6.87 -3.65
C ILE A 97 10.85 -5.50 -4.22
N ILE A 98 10.35 -4.57 -3.39
CA ILE A 98 10.06 -3.20 -3.83
C ILE A 98 11.33 -2.54 -4.37
N GLN A 99 12.45 -2.67 -3.66
CA GLN A 99 13.74 -2.15 -4.10
C GLN A 99 14.20 -2.77 -5.44
N GLU A 100 14.04 -4.08 -5.61
CA GLU A 100 14.42 -4.78 -6.83
C GLU A 100 13.58 -4.34 -8.04
N LEU A 101 12.27 -4.19 -7.87
CA LEU A 101 11.37 -3.68 -8.91
C LEU A 101 11.68 -2.23 -9.31
N LEU A 102 12.13 -1.42 -8.36
CA LEU A 102 12.50 -0.02 -8.61
C LEU A 102 13.93 0.15 -9.13
N ARG A 103 14.70 -0.94 -9.25
CA ARG A 103 16.08 -0.87 -9.68
C ARG A 103 16.15 -0.44 -11.15
N PRO A 104 16.77 0.71 -11.48
CA PRO A 104 16.97 1.09 -12.88
C PRO A 104 17.85 0.06 -13.57
N THR A 105 17.38 -0.47 -14.70
CA THR A 105 18.06 -1.47 -15.54
C THR A 105 19.44 -1.01 -16.06
N THR A 106 19.76 0.27 -15.90
CA THR A 106 20.97 0.94 -16.39
C THR A 106 22.10 1.10 -15.36
N TYR A 107 21.94 0.70 -14.09
CA TYR A 107 23.00 0.83 -13.08
C TYR A 107 23.47 -0.53 -12.51
N SER A 108 24.66 -0.96 -12.97
CA SER A 108 25.36 -2.17 -12.53
C SER A 108 25.90 -2.10 -11.11
N ASN A 109 25.90 -0.93 -10.45
CA ASN A 109 26.54 -0.75 -9.16
C ASN A 109 25.51 -0.81 -8.02
N ALA A 110 25.19 -2.04 -7.62
CA ALA A 110 24.23 -2.39 -6.55
C ALA A 110 24.62 -1.86 -5.16
N GLU A 111 25.87 -1.42 -4.97
CA GLU A 111 26.44 -1.16 -3.64
C GLU A 111 26.07 0.22 -3.08
N ASN A 112 25.72 1.20 -3.91
CA ASN A 112 25.47 2.58 -3.45
C ASN A 112 24.03 2.86 -2.95
N LEU A 113 23.05 1.98 -3.21
CA LEU A 113 21.66 2.22 -2.83
C LEU A 113 21.32 1.67 -1.42
N LYS A 114 22.01 0.63 -0.96
CA LYS A 114 21.90 0.17 0.45
C LYS A 114 22.20 1.30 1.43
N LEU A 115 23.12 2.20 1.08
CA LEU A 115 23.52 3.32 1.93
C LEU A 115 22.44 4.43 2.00
N HIS A 116 21.69 4.68 0.91
CA HIS A 116 20.68 5.75 0.89
C HIS A 116 19.41 5.41 1.67
N LEU A 117 18.96 4.15 1.66
CA LEU A 117 17.80 3.73 2.45
C LEU A 117 18.13 3.60 3.95
N LEU A 118 19.38 3.28 4.29
CA LEU A 118 19.86 3.26 5.69
C LEU A 118 20.03 4.66 6.29
N HIS A 119 20.29 5.68 5.48
CA HIS A 119 20.40 7.08 5.92
C HIS A 119 19.06 7.84 5.98
N ALA A 120 17.99 7.26 5.44
CA ALA A 120 16.63 7.83 5.48
C ALA A 120 15.79 7.34 6.68
N LEU A 121 16.38 6.50 7.54
CA LEU A 121 15.90 6.14 8.87
C LEU A 121 16.71 6.90 9.93
#